data_AF-A0A9E7ERU9-F1
#
_entry.id   AF-A0A9E7ERU9-F1
#
_cell.length_a   1.000
_cell.length_b   1.000
_cell.length_c   1.000
_cell.angle_alpha   90.00
_cell.angle_beta   90.00
_cell.angle_gamma   90.00
#
_symmetry.space_group_name_H-M   'P 1'
#
loop_
_entity.id
_entity.type
_entity.pdbx_description
1 polymer ?
#
loop_
_entity_poly.entity_id
_entity_poly.type
_entity_poly.pdbx_seq_one_letter_code
_entity_poly.pdbx_strand_id
1 'polypeptide(L)'
;MRCRASVRSSRILSSSMTSKGKDSLFLLYSFSFLSSNFLMSFDIAMCCRFPPTAATVSSSLLLGICSLPDTKFGSAIETALADSACYEQDDPNDRLSCFCDKALVNVGTDLARLVPGRVSTEVDARLAYDALGIVRKVHRLLQLYYELEVPSERLLFKIPSTWQGIEAAKLLESEGIQTHLTFVYSFPQAAAAAQAGASVIQIFVGRIRDWSRNHTGDPELDAICRKGEDPGLELVAKAYNYIHKYGHKSKLMVAAIRNKQDIFSLLGVDYMILPLKILQSLKESITYPDEKYSFVRKLSPSSAMTYNFSQEELVNWDEASFSSAMGPASKELLAAVLEGYANQTKRVEELFGKIWPPPNV
;
A
#
# COMPACT_ATOMS: atom_id res chain seq x y z
N MET A 1 -26.32 -13.41 2.62
CA MET A 1 -26.23 -13.93 1.23
C MET A 1 -24.87 -14.61 1.03
N ARG A 2 -24.84 -15.93 0.77
CA ARG A 2 -23.60 -16.71 0.59
C ARG A 2 -23.09 -16.57 -0.86
N CYS A 3 -21.91 -15.97 -1.07
CA CYS A 3 -21.19 -16.06 -2.34
C CYS A 3 -20.20 -17.24 -2.26
N ARG A 4 -20.50 -18.34 -2.95
CA ARG A 4 -19.49 -19.39 -3.25
C ARG A 4 -18.63 -18.88 -4.41
N ALA A 5 -17.33 -18.72 -4.19
CA ALA A 5 -16.36 -18.51 -5.26
C ALA A 5 -16.23 -19.82 -6.06
N SER A 6 -16.90 -19.89 -7.20
CA SER A 6 -16.66 -20.94 -8.19
C SER A 6 -15.45 -20.55 -9.03
N VAL A 7 -14.27 -21.05 -8.66
CA VAL A 7 -13.11 -21.05 -9.57
C VAL A 7 -13.39 -22.08 -10.66
N ARG A 8 -13.98 -21.66 -11.77
CA ARG A 8 -14.03 -22.47 -12.99
C ARG A 8 -12.72 -22.26 -13.76
N SER A 9 -11.89 -23.31 -13.77
CA SER A 9 -10.81 -23.47 -14.74
C SER A 9 -11.39 -23.34 -16.16
N SER A 10 -11.05 -22.26 -16.86
CA SER A 10 -11.41 -22.10 -18.27
C SER A 10 -10.42 -22.89 -19.12
N ARG A 11 -10.87 -24.04 -19.63
CA ARG A 11 -10.23 -24.77 -20.73
C ARG A 11 -10.07 -23.84 -21.93
N ILE A 12 -8.89 -23.89 -22.52
CA ILE A 12 -8.51 -23.21 -23.75
C ILE A 12 -9.40 -23.74 -24.88
N LEU A 13 -10.31 -22.89 -25.38
CA LEU A 13 -10.96 -23.08 -26.67
C LEU A 13 -10.17 -22.27 -27.70
N SER A 14 -9.37 -22.99 -28.49
CA SER A 14 -8.76 -22.48 -29.71
C SER A 14 -9.86 -22.25 -30.76
N SER A 15 -10.23 -20.99 -31.00
CA SER A 15 -10.89 -20.60 -32.24
C SER A 15 -10.71 -19.10 -32.48
N SER A 16 -10.15 -18.79 -33.65
CA SER A 16 -9.96 -17.48 -34.27
C SER A 16 -11.14 -16.51 -34.09
N MET A 17 -10.89 -15.28 -33.62
CA MET A 17 -11.69 -14.07 -33.94
C MET A 17 -10.93 -12.80 -33.50
N THR A 18 -10.19 -12.20 -34.43
CA THR A 18 -9.72 -10.81 -34.38
C THR A 18 -10.88 -9.88 -34.78
N SER A 19 -11.58 -9.27 -33.82
CA SER A 19 -12.37 -8.02 -33.97
C SER A 19 -13.21 -7.60 -32.74
N LYS A 20 -13.26 -8.35 -31.63
CA LYS A 20 -14.06 -7.95 -30.46
C LYS A 20 -13.24 -7.07 -29.50
N GLY A 21 -13.66 -5.81 -29.34
CA GLY A 21 -13.16 -4.91 -28.29
C GLY A 21 -13.28 -5.58 -26.91
N LYS A 22 -12.28 -5.36 -26.06
CA LYS A 22 -12.25 -5.89 -24.69
C LYS A 22 -12.38 -4.74 -23.70
N ASP A 23 -12.97 -5.00 -22.54
CA ASP A 23 -13.01 -4.00 -21.49
C ASP A 23 -11.57 -3.67 -21.02
N SER A 24 -11.32 -2.39 -20.71
CA SER A 24 -9.98 -1.91 -20.37
C SER A 24 -9.43 -2.60 -19.12
N LEU A 25 -10.31 -3.02 -18.20
CA LEU A 25 -9.91 -3.72 -16.98
C LEU A 25 -9.35 -5.13 -17.28
N PHE A 26 -9.97 -5.86 -18.20
CA PHE A 26 -9.49 -7.16 -18.68
C PHE A 26 -8.16 -7.01 -19.40
N LEU A 27 -8.01 -5.97 -20.23
CA LEU A 27 -6.72 -5.68 -20.88
C LEU A 27 -5.64 -5.38 -19.84
N LEU A 28 -5.96 -4.60 -18.81
CA LEU A 28 -5.06 -4.30 -17.69
C LEU A 28 -4.62 -5.57 -16.96
N TYR A 29 -5.55 -6.50 -16.70
CA TYR A 29 -5.22 -7.83 -16.17
C TYR A 29 -4.33 -8.64 -17.14
N SER A 30 -4.56 -8.56 -18.45
CA SER A 30 -3.84 -9.35 -19.46
C SER A 30 -2.42 -8.85 -19.76
N PHE A 31 -2.18 -7.53 -19.73
CA PHE A 31 -0.81 -6.98 -19.75
C PHE A 31 -0.03 -7.33 -18.47
N SER A 32 -0.77 -7.73 -17.44
CA SER A 32 -0.25 -8.17 -16.15
C SER A 32 -0.19 -9.70 -16.01
N PHE A 33 -0.47 -10.49 -17.07
CA PHE A 33 -0.36 -11.95 -17.00
C PHE A 33 1.09 -12.46 -16.82
N LEU A 34 2.07 -11.55 -16.76
CA LEU A 34 3.45 -11.82 -16.33
C LEU A 34 3.69 -11.54 -14.83
N SER A 35 2.74 -10.97 -14.10
CA SER A 35 2.81 -10.77 -12.64
C SER A 35 1.41 -10.69 -12.03
N SER A 36 0.98 -11.78 -11.41
CA SER A 36 -0.29 -11.97 -10.69
C SER A 36 -0.45 -11.05 -9.46
N ASN A 37 -0.36 -9.72 -9.59
CA ASN A 37 -0.12 -8.82 -8.44
C ASN A 37 -0.88 -7.48 -8.51
N PHE A 38 -1.79 -7.29 -9.46
CA PHE A 38 -2.13 -5.94 -9.90
C PHE A 38 -3.03 -5.13 -8.94
N LEU A 39 -3.93 -5.74 -8.18
CA LEU A 39 -4.99 -5.02 -7.47
C LEU A 39 -4.98 -5.24 -5.95
N MET A 40 -4.83 -4.13 -5.21
CA MET A 40 -4.98 -4.06 -3.76
C MET A 40 -6.26 -3.29 -3.41
N SER A 41 -7.12 -3.83 -2.55
CA SER A 41 -8.33 -3.13 -2.10
C SER A 41 -8.22 -2.62 -0.66
N PHE A 42 -8.75 -1.41 -0.46
CA PHE A 42 -9.00 -0.80 0.86
C PHE A 42 -10.47 -0.94 1.31
N ASP A 43 -11.35 -1.54 0.49
CA ASP A 43 -12.80 -1.49 0.71
C ASP A 43 -13.45 -2.88 0.60
N ILE A 44 -14.15 -3.26 1.66
CA ILE A 44 -14.86 -4.54 1.81
C ILE A 44 -15.92 -4.72 0.73
N ALA A 45 -16.59 -3.65 0.31
CA ALA A 45 -17.63 -3.69 -0.73
C ALA A 45 -17.05 -4.04 -2.11
N MET A 46 -15.76 -3.75 -2.31
CA MET A 46 -15.04 -3.91 -3.56
C MET A 46 -14.64 -5.37 -3.81
N CYS A 47 -14.29 -6.11 -2.75
CA CYS A 47 -13.82 -7.50 -2.85
C CYS A 47 -14.82 -8.44 -3.55
N CYS A 48 -16.13 -8.19 -3.40
CA CYS A 48 -17.16 -8.99 -4.05
C CYS A 48 -17.32 -8.70 -5.55
N ARG A 49 -17.01 -7.47 -6.00
CA ARG A 49 -17.22 -7.02 -7.39
C ARG A 49 -15.94 -7.06 -8.23
N PHE A 50 -14.79 -6.88 -7.58
CA PHE A 50 -13.46 -6.84 -8.15
C PHE A 50 -12.52 -7.60 -7.22
N PRO A 51 -12.30 -8.91 -7.44
CA PRO A 51 -11.48 -9.72 -6.54
C PRO A 51 -10.04 -9.20 -6.57
N PRO A 52 -9.52 -8.64 -5.46
CA PRO A 52 -8.16 -8.13 -5.43
C PRO A 52 -7.17 -9.29 -5.29
N THR A 53 -5.95 -9.06 -5.74
CA THR A 53 -4.88 -10.04 -5.59
C THR A 53 -4.30 -10.01 -4.19
N ALA A 54 -4.28 -8.86 -3.54
CA ALA A 54 -3.73 -8.71 -2.20
C ALA A 54 -4.51 -7.60 -1.46
N ALA A 55 -4.32 -7.43 -0.15
CA ALA A 55 -5.15 -6.54 0.66
C ALA A 55 -4.34 -5.72 1.67
N THR A 56 -4.89 -4.61 2.14
CA THR A 56 -4.28 -3.78 3.19
C THR A 56 -5.24 -3.57 4.35
N VAL A 57 -4.76 -3.65 5.59
CA VAL A 57 -5.51 -3.31 6.81
C VAL A 57 -4.87 -2.10 7.48
N SER A 58 -5.72 -1.17 7.90
CA SER A 58 -5.35 0.09 8.54
C SER A 58 -6.39 0.52 9.57
N SER A 59 -6.05 1.45 10.45
CA SER A 59 -7.02 2.04 11.40
C SER A 59 -8.22 2.66 10.68
N SER A 60 -8.03 3.24 9.49
CA SER A 60 -9.14 3.75 8.67
C SER A 60 -10.12 2.67 8.21
N LEU A 61 -9.64 1.45 7.92
CA LEU A 61 -10.50 0.32 7.59
C LEU A 61 -11.30 -0.12 8.81
N LEU A 62 -10.66 -0.18 9.99
CA LEU A 62 -11.36 -0.49 11.25
C LEU A 62 -12.47 0.52 11.54
N LEU A 63 -12.22 1.82 11.40
CA LEU A 63 -13.25 2.86 11.52
C LEU A 63 -14.41 2.65 10.54
N GLY A 64 -14.10 2.30 9.29
CA GLY A 64 -15.11 1.98 8.28
C GLY A 64 -15.96 0.77 8.65
N ILE A 65 -15.34 -0.28 9.22
CA ILE A 65 -16.02 -1.48 9.70
C ILE A 65 -16.97 -1.14 10.86
N CYS A 66 -16.50 -0.42 11.87
CA CYS A 66 -17.31 -0.07 13.03
C CYS A 66 -18.44 0.93 12.70
N SER A 67 -18.31 1.71 11.64
CA SER A 67 -19.32 2.68 11.21
C SER A 67 -20.49 2.04 10.44
N LEU A 68 -20.40 0.76 10.10
CA LEU A 68 -21.38 0.05 9.28
C LEU A 68 -22.02 -1.09 10.09
N PRO A 69 -23.35 -1.16 10.19
CA PRO A 69 -24.04 -2.08 11.10
C PRO A 69 -23.97 -3.58 10.71
N ASP A 70 -23.59 -3.92 9.48
CA ASP A 70 -23.57 -5.31 8.97
C ASP A 70 -22.35 -5.57 8.07
N THR A 71 -21.16 -5.58 8.67
CA THR A 71 -19.93 -5.90 7.93
C THR A 71 -19.51 -7.34 8.14
N LYS A 72 -18.91 -7.94 7.10
CA LYS A 72 -18.34 -9.30 7.18
C LYS A 72 -17.20 -9.44 8.21
N PHE A 73 -16.69 -8.32 8.69
CA PHE A 73 -15.53 -8.24 9.59
C PHE A 73 -15.92 -7.74 10.98
N GLY A 74 -17.21 -7.49 11.26
CA GLY A 74 -17.66 -7.04 12.58
C GLY A 74 -17.26 -8.03 13.69
N SER A 75 -17.43 -9.33 13.45
CA SER A 75 -17.04 -10.39 14.38
C SER A 75 -15.54 -10.40 14.69
N ALA A 76 -14.69 -9.99 13.75
CA ALA A 76 -13.24 -9.89 13.96
C ALA A 76 -12.89 -8.80 15.00
N ILE A 77 -13.64 -7.68 14.99
CA ILE A 77 -13.49 -6.60 15.96
C ILE A 77 -14.08 -7.00 17.32
N GLU A 78 -15.27 -7.60 17.34
CA GLU A 78 -15.90 -8.09 18.57
C GLU A 78 -15.00 -9.10 19.30
N THR A 79 -14.41 -10.05 18.55
CA THR A 79 -13.49 -11.04 19.11
C THR A 79 -12.21 -10.41 19.63
N ALA A 80 -11.72 -9.35 18.98
CA ALA A 80 -10.56 -8.61 19.48
C ALA A 80 -10.86 -7.92 20.81
N LEU A 81 -12.04 -7.29 20.94
CA LEU A 81 -12.47 -6.61 22.16
C LEU A 81 -12.78 -7.57 23.31
N ALA A 82 -13.14 -8.82 23.02
CA ALA A 82 -13.39 -9.86 24.01
C ALA A 82 -12.12 -10.53 24.56
N ASP A 83 -10.93 -10.09 24.14
CA ASP A 83 -9.69 -10.76 24.48
C ASP A 83 -9.21 -10.50 25.92
N SER A 84 -9.03 -11.58 26.69
CA SER A 84 -8.63 -11.51 28.09
C SER A 84 -7.20 -11.02 28.31
N ALA A 85 -6.26 -11.27 27.40
CA ALA A 85 -4.88 -10.83 27.57
C ALA A 85 -4.73 -9.31 27.42
N CYS A 86 -5.60 -8.67 26.63
CA CYS A 86 -5.68 -7.22 26.59
C CYS A 86 -6.36 -6.66 27.85
N TYR A 87 -7.35 -7.37 28.41
CA TYR A 87 -8.04 -6.97 29.64
C TYR A 87 -7.09 -6.84 30.84
N GLU A 88 -6.14 -7.78 30.97
CA GLU A 88 -5.16 -7.81 32.06
C GLU A 88 -4.13 -6.66 32.03
N GLN A 89 -4.14 -5.80 31.00
CA GLN A 89 -3.30 -4.61 30.97
C GLN A 89 -3.77 -3.57 31.99
N ASP A 90 -2.86 -3.12 32.87
CA ASP A 90 -3.15 -2.14 33.92
C ASP A 90 -3.42 -0.74 33.34
N ASP A 91 -2.63 -0.31 32.35
CA ASP A 91 -2.77 1.00 31.72
C ASP A 91 -3.91 1.01 30.69
N PRO A 92 -4.87 1.95 30.77
CA PRO A 92 -5.97 2.06 29.83
C PRO A 92 -5.54 2.28 28.37
N ASN A 93 -4.45 3.01 28.12
CA ASN A 93 -3.98 3.26 26.76
C ASN A 93 -3.32 2.00 26.18
N ASP A 94 -2.52 1.28 26.98
CA ASP A 94 -1.93 0.01 26.56
C ASP A 94 -3.01 -1.04 26.28
N ARG A 95 -4.08 -1.06 27.07
CA ARG A 95 -5.27 -1.89 26.84
C ARG A 95 -5.92 -1.59 25.48
N LEU A 96 -6.20 -0.32 25.20
CA LEU A 96 -6.83 0.09 23.93
C LEU A 96 -5.90 -0.18 22.73
N SER A 97 -4.60 0.04 22.88
CA SER A 97 -3.60 -0.29 21.87
C SER A 97 -3.56 -1.80 21.59
N CYS A 98 -3.64 -2.63 22.63
CA CYS A 98 -3.71 -4.09 22.51
C CYS A 98 -4.97 -4.53 21.72
N PHE A 99 -6.13 -3.95 22.02
CA PHE A 99 -7.35 -4.22 21.26
C PHE A 99 -7.24 -3.79 19.79
N CYS A 100 -6.62 -2.64 19.52
CA CYS A 100 -6.36 -2.18 18.15
C CYS A 100 -5.45 -3.15 17.39
N ASP A 101 -4.35 -3.59 17.99
CA ASP A 101 -3.44 -4.57 17.38
C ASP A 101 -4.19 -5.87 17.04
N LYS A 102 -4.97 -6.42 17.99
CA LYS A 102 -5.78 -7.62 17.75
C LYS A 102 -6.83 -7.41 16.67
N ALA A 103 -7.50 -6.28 16.64
CA ALA A 103 -8.49 -5.97 15.61
C ALA A 103 -7.84 -5.91 14.21
N LEU A 104 -6.67 -5.27 14.09
CA LEU A 104 -5.90 -5.23 12.84
C LEU A 104 -5.52 -6.64 12.36
N VAL A 105 -5.03 -7.50 13.26
CA VAL A 105 -4.62 -8.87 12.93
C VAL A 105 -5.82 -9.76 12.61
N ASN A 106 -6.91 -9.67 13.36
CA ASN A 106 -8.12 -10.46 13.10
C ASN A 106 -8.71 -10.12 11.72
N VAL A 107 -8.86 -8.83 11.41
CA VAL A 107 -9.33 -8.38 10.09
C VAL A 107 -8.35 -8.78 8.99
N GLY A 108 -7.03 -8.66 9.25
CA GLY A 108 -6.00 -9.06 8.31
C GLY A 108 -5.99 -10.56 8.02
N THR A 109 -6.27 -11.38 9.03
CA THR A 109 -6.41 -12.85 8.91
C THR A 109 -7.58 -13.21 8.01
N ASP A 110 -8.73 -12.56 8.22
CA ASP A 110 -9.89 -12.78 7.35
C ASP A 110 -9.62 -12.34 5.90
N LEU A 111 -8.93 -11.22 5.71
CA LEU A 111 -8.50 -10.82 4.37
C LEU A 111 -7.50 -11.79 3.75
N ALA A 112 -6.58 -12.35 4.54
CA ALA A 112 -5.57 -13.29 4.06
C ALA A 112 -6.19 -14.59 3.54
N ARG A 113 -7.39 -14.95 4.03
CA ARG A 113 -8.20 -16.08 3.53
C ARG A 113 -8.97 -15.72 2.25
N LEU A 114 -9.21 -14.44 1.99
CA LEU A 114 -10.01 -13.96 0.85
C LEU A 114 -9.16 -13.67 -0.40
N VAL A 115 -7.95 -13.16 -0.23
CA VAL A 115 -7.08 -12.78 -1.35
C VAL A 115 -6.02 -13.85 -1.64
N PRO A 116 -5.60 -14.08 -2.89
CA PRO A 116 -4.58 -15.07 -3.20
C PRO A 116 -3.14 -14.60 -2.92
N GLY A 117 -2.91 -13.32 -2.66
CA GLY A 117 -1.60 -12.72 -2.38
C GLY A 117 -1.48 -12.21 -0.94
N ARG A 118 -0.54 -11.30 -0.70
CA ARG A 118 -0.17 -10.85 0.65
C ARG A 118 -1.21 -9.90 1.28
N VAL A 119 -1.25 -9.86 2.60
CA VAL A 119 -1.98 -8.85 3.38
C VAL A 119 -0.98 -7.94 4.06
N SER A 120 -1.17 -6.64 3.87
CA SER A 120 -0.32 -5.63 4.46
C SER A 120 -0.99 -4.97 5.65
N THR A 121 -0.39 -5.09 6.83
CA THR A 121 -0.92 -4.55 8.09
C THR A 121 -0.18 -3.30 8.50
N GLU A 122 -0.93 -2.25 8.80
CA GLU A 122 -0.40 -0.99 9.29
C GLU A 122 0.30 -1.10 10.63
N VAL A 123 1.51 -0.54 10.69
CA VAL A 123 2.19 -0.21 11.95
C VAL A 123 1.72 1.18 12.39
N ASP A 124 1.47 1.34 13.69
CA ASP A 124 0.98 2.59 14.27
C ASP A 124 1.86 3.78 13.89
N ALA A 125 1.25 4.78 13.25
CA ALA A 125 1.92 6.00 12.80
C ALA A 125 2.54 6.82 13.94
N ARG A 126 2.08 6.64 15.20
CA ARG A 126 2.69 7.28 16.38
C ARG A 126 4.14 6.82 16.61
N LEU A 127 4.49 5.63 16.11
CA LEU A 127 5.83 5.05 16.22
C LEU A 127 6.76 5.46 15.05
N ALA A 128 6.30 6.28 14.11
CA ALA A 128 7.03 6.56 12.87
C ALA A 128 8.46 7.08 13.06
N TYR A 129 8.80 7.65 14.22
CA TYR A 129 10.14 8.16 14.54
C TYR A 129 10.86 7.34 15.63
N ASP A 130 10.38 6.13 15.96
CA ASP A 130 11.03 5.18 16.88
C ASP A 130 11.30 3.85 16.15
N ALA A 131 12.53 3.69 15.64
CA ALA A 131 12.92 2.50 14.88
C ALA A 131 12.74 1.21 15.70
N LEU A 132 13.16 1.21 16.97
CA LEU A 132 13.04 0.05 17.84
C LEU A 132 11.58 -0.21 18.24
N GLY A 133 10.79 0.86 18.42
CA GLY A 133 9.34 0.78 18.63
C GLY A 133 8.62 0.12 17.47
N ILE A 134 8.96 0.48 16.23
CA ILE A 134 8.43 -0.15 15.01
C ILE A 134 8.78 -1.65 15.00
N VAL A 135 10.05 -2.00 15.24
CA VAL A 135 10.50 -3.40 15.25
C VAL A 135 9.74 -4.22 16.30
N ARG A 136 9.64 -3.72 17.54
CA ARG A 136 8.87 -4.37 18.61
C ARG A 136 7.40 -4.55 18.23
N LYS A 137 6.78 -3.52 17.64
CA LYS A 137 5.38 -3.58 17.20
C LYS A 137 5.19 -4.62 16.10
N VAL A 138 6.09 -4.68 15.12
CA VAL A 138 6.04 -5.69 14.04
C VAL A 138 6.17 -7.10 14.59
N HIS A 139 7.11 -7.37 15.50
CA HIS A 139 7.21 -8.69 16.15
C HIS A 139 5.93 -9.06 16.90
N ARG A 140 5.32 -8.10 17.60
CA ARG A 140 4.06 -8.33 18.31
C ARG A 140 2.94 -8.70 17.33
N LEU A 141 2.78 -7.95 16.24
CA LEU A 141 1.78 -8.24 15.21
C LEU A 141 2.03 -9.60 14.55
N LEU A 142 3.30 -9.95 14.27
CA LEU A 142 3.68 -11.23 13.70
C LEU A 142 3.32 -12.40 14.63
N GLN A 143 3.58 -12.26 15.93
CA GLN A 143 3.19 -13.26 16.92
C GLN A 143 1.68 -13.50 16.91
N LEU A 144 0.87 -12.43 16.91
CA LEU A 144 -0.59 -12.53 16.84
C LEU A 144 -1.06 -13.22 15.54
N TYR A 145 -0.39 -12.98 14.41
CA TYR A 145 -0.69 -13.70 13.18
C TYR A 145 -0.34 -15.19 13.24
N TYR A 146 0.75 -15.56 13.91
CA TYR A 146 1.12 -16.95 14.11
C TYR A 146 0.13 -17.69 15.02
N GLU A 147 -0.41 -17.02 16.04
CA GLU A 147 -1.50 -17.57 16.87
C GLU A 147 -2.76 -17.90 16.05
N LEU A 148 -2.96 -17.20 14.93
CA LEU A 148 -4.07 -17.40 14.00
C LEU A 148 -3.69 -18.21 12.75
N GLU A 149 -2.53 -18.87 12.79
CA GLU A 149 -2.02 -19.77 11.73
C GLU A 149 -1.86 -19.10 10.35
N VAL A 150 -1.57 -17.80 10.32
CA VAL A 150 -1.25 -17.09 9.06
C VAL A 150 0.26 -17.13 8.83
N PRO A 151 0.74 -17.75 7.73
CA PRO A 151 2.17 -17.93 7.52
C PRO A 151 2.82 -16.63 7.03
N SER A 152 4.09 -16.43 7.38
CA SER A 152 4.80 -15.15 7.21
C SER A 152 4.90 -14.66 5.76
N GLU A 153 4.96 -15.56 4.77
CA GLU A 153 4.99 -15.21 3.35
C GLU A 153 3.70 -14.54 2.86
N ARG A 154 2.62 -14.62 3.65
CA ARG A 154 1.34 -13.96 3.41
C ARG A 154 1.29 -12.55 4.00
N LEU A 155 2.27 -12.17 4.81
CA LEU A 155 2.24 -10.96 5.61
C LEU A 155 3.20 -9.91 5.05
N LEU A 156 2.79 -8.65 5.16
CA LEU A 156 3.61 -7.46 4.92
C LEU A 156 3.34 -6.45 6.03
N PHE A 157 4.38 -5.86 6.60
CA PHE A 157 4.20 -4.83 7.63
C PHE A 157 4.40 -3.45 7.05
N LYS A 158 3.34 -2.64 7.08
CA LYS A 158 3.28 -1.33 6.43
C LYS A 158 3.83 -0.27 7.36
N ILE A 159 5.03 0.23 7.03
CA ILE A 159 5.83 1.12 7.86
C ILE A 159 5.98 2.47 7.15
N PRO A 160 5.74 3.62 7.81
CA PRO A 160 6.02 4.93 7.23
C PRO A 160 7.48 5.09 6.80
N SER A 161 7.73 5.66 5.61
CA SER A 161 9.09 5.87 5.07
C SER A 161 9.78 7.10 5.65
N THR A 162 9.80 7.22 6.98
CA THR A 162 10.74 8.07 7.72
C THR A 162 12.12 7.41 7.73
N TRP A 163 13.16 8.13 8.16
CA TRP A 163 14.49 7.52 8.33
C TRP A 163 14.45 6.33 9.29
N GLN A 164 13.82 6.51 10.46
CA GLN A 164 13.67 5.47 11.48
C GLN A 164 12.84 4.29 10.99
N GLY A 165 11.82 4.53 10.15
CA GLY A 165 11.04 3.47 9.53
C GLY A 165 11.85 2.66 8.50
N ILE A 166 12.73 3.31 7.75
CA ILE A 166 13.65 2.65 6.81
C ILE A 166 14.70 1.82 7.55
N GLU A 167 15.27 2.33 8.64
CA GLU A 167 16.21 1.58 9.48
C GLU A 167 15.54 0.38 10.18
N ALA A 168 14.31 0.56 10.67
CA ALA A 168 13.52 -0.54 11.19
C ALA A 168 13.26 -1.61 10.12
N ALA A 169 12.92 -1.19 8.90
CA ALA A 169 12.67 -2.11 7.82
C ALA A 169 13.92 -2.90 7.41
N LYS A 170 15.09 -2.26 7.40
CA LYS A 170 16.37 -2.93 7.14
C LYS A 170 16.63 -4.07 8.12
N LEU A 171 16.37 -3.85 9.41
CA LEU A 171 16.51 -4.89 10.43
C LEU A 171 15.50 -6.02 10.20
N LEU A 172 14.21 -5.68 10.04
CA LEU A 172 13.13 -6.67 9.84
C LEU A 172 13.34 -7.53 8.58
N GLU A 173 13.74 -6.93 7.45
CA GLU A 173 14.03 -7.66 6.22
C GLU A 173 15.25 -8.59 6.37
N SER A 174 16.25 -8.19 7.16
CA SER A 174 17.40 -9.05 7.48
C SER A 174 17.02 -10.29 8.30
N GLU A 175 15.91 -10.21 9.05
CA GLU A 175 15.30 -11.31 9.79
C GLU A 175 14.31 -12.13 8.92
N GLY A 176 14.11 -11.74 7.66
CA GLY A 176 13.16 -12.38 6.74
C GLY A 176 11.70 -11.91 6.91
N ILE A 177 11.46 -10.85 7.68
CA ILE A 177 10.14 -10.25 7.86
C ILE A 177 9.90 -9.22 6.75
N GLN A 178 8.89 -9.48 5.92
CA GLN A 178 8.62 -8.64 4.75
C GLN A 178 7.95 -7.31 5.15
N THR A 179 8.51 -6.22 4.64
CA THR A 179 8.10 -4.85 4.94
C THR A 179 7.53 -4.13 3.73
N HIS A 180 6.65 -3.17 4.01
CA HIS A 180 5.98 -2.35 3.03
C HIS A 180 6.16 -0.88 3.41
N LEU A 181 7.16 -0.23 2.81
CA LEU A 181 7.49 1.16 3.06
C LEU A 181 6.47 2.05 2.36
N THR A 182 5.67 2.76 3.15
CA THR A 182 4.56 3.60 2.69
C THR A 182 4.85 5.09 2.85
N PHE A 183 3.98 5.94 2.31
CA PHE A 183 4.14 7.41 2.34
C PHE A 183 5.43 7.90 1.69
N VAL A 184 5.80 7.28 0.56
CA VAL A 184 6.91 7.71 -0.28
C VAL A 184 6.43 8.84 -1.20
N TYR A 185 7.06 10.00 -1.06
CA TYR A 185 6.76 11.22 -1.82
C TYR A 185 7.98 11.83 -2.54
N SER A 186 9.19 11.31 -2.28
CA SER A 186 10.43 11.77 -2.91
C SER A 186 11.33 10.60 -3.31
N PHE A 187 12.29 10.88 -4.19
CA PHE A 187 13.24 9.87 -4.66
C PHE A 187 14.18 9.35 -3.56
N PRO A 188 14.72 10.19 -2.64
CA PRO A 188 15.54 9.71 -1.53
C PRO A 188 14.84 8.66 -0.67
N GLN A 189 13.53 8.83 -0.40
CA GLN A 189 12.73 7.82 0.30
C GLN A 189 12.69 6.50 -0.46
N ALA A 190 12.42 6.53 -1.77
CA ALA A 190 12.38 5.32 -2.59
C ALA A 190 13.74 4.62 -2.68
N ALA A 191 14.82 5.40 -2.89
CA ALA A 191 16.17 4.88 -3.01
C ALA A 191 16.66 4.28 -1.68
N ALA A 192 16.50 4.99 -0.57
CA ALA A 192 16.86 4.50 0.76
C ALA A 192 16.06 3.25 1.17
N ALA A 193 14.75 3.21 0.89
CA ALA A 193 13.94 2.01 1.12
C ALA A 193 14.41 0.81 0.27
N ALA A 194 14.80 1.04 -0.99
CA ALA A 194 15.33 -0.02 -1.85
C ALA A 194 16.70 -0.53 -1.37
N GLN A 195 17.57 0.37 -0.90
CA GLN A 195 18.86 0.02 -0.30
C GLN A 195 18.71 -0.74 1.03
N ALA A 196 17.70 -0.39 1.83
CA ALA A 196 17.34 -1.12 3.05
C ALA A 196 16.77 -2.52 2.78
N GLY A 197 16.46 -2.86 1.52
CA GLY A 197 15.94 -4.17 1.15
C GLY A 197 14.44 -4.33 1.33
N ALA A 198 13.69 -3.23 1.47
CA ALA A 198 12.24 -3.25 1.62
C ALA A 198 11.56 -4.11 0.55
N SER A 199 10.66 -5.01 0.95
CA SER A 199 9.94 -5.92 0.06
C SER A 199 8.99 -5.15 -0.88
N VAL A 200 8.34 -4.09 -0.38
CA VAL A 200 7.43 -3.23 -1.16
C VAL A 200 7.69 -1.75 -0.83
N ILE A 201 7.70 -0.90 -1.86
CA ILE A 201 7.84 0.56 -1.76
C ILE A 201 6.60 1.20 -2.37
N GLN A 202 5.86 1.99 -1.60
CA GLN A 202 4.58 2.56 -2.02
C GLN A 202 4.62 4.08 -2.21
N ILE A 203 4.49 4.50 -3.47
CA ILE A 203 4.47 5.90 -3.90
C ILE A 203 3.03 6.40 -4.06
N PHE A 204 2.75 7.60 -3.53
CA PHE A 204 1.43 8.23 -3.56
C PHE A 204 1.34 9.32 -4.65
N VAL A 205 1.23 8.88 -5.90
CA VAL A 205 1.24 9.75 -7.10
C VAL A 205 0.28 10.93 -7.00
N GLY A 206 -1.00 10.66 -6.69
CA GLY A 206 -2.01 11.73 -6.66
C GLY A 206 -1.78 12.74 -5.56
N ARG A 207 -1.15 12.38 -4.42
CA ARG A 207 -0.88 13.34 -3.35
C ARG A 207 0.21 14.33 -3.73
N ILE A 208 1.25 13.86 -4.42
CA ILE A 208 2.33 14.71 -4.93
C ILE A 208 1.77 15.70 -5.96
N ARG A 209 0.92 15.21 -6.87
CA ARG A 209 0.21 16.05 -7.84
C ARG A 209 -0.67 17.10 -7.17
N ASP A 210 -1.48 16.68 -6.20
CA ASP A 210 -2.42 17.58 -5.52
C ASP A 210 -1.64 18.66 -4.75
N TRP A 211 -0.53 18.29 -4.10
CA TRP A 211 0.35 19.25 -3.43
C TRP A 211 0.93 20.26 -4.43
N SER A 212 1.50 19.79 -5.54
CA SER A 212 2.16 20.62 -6.56
C SER A 212 1.21 21.57 -7.31
N ARG A 213 -0.10 21.31 -7.27
CA ARG A 213 -1.13 22.21 -7.83
C ARG A 213 -1.53 23.32 -6.89
N ASN A 214 -1.43 23.08 -5.58
CA ASN A 214 -1.94 23.97 -4.54
C ASN A 214 -0.81 24.71 -3.80
N HIS A 215 0.43 24.29 -3.99
CA HIS A 215 1.62 24.82 -3.32
C HIS A 215 2.75 25.04 -4.32
N THR A 216 3.73 25.85 -3.91
CA THR A 216 4.99 26.10 -4.62
C THR A 216 6.10 26.16 -3.57
N GLY A 217 7.36 26.17 -4.00
CA GLY A 217 8.51 26.26 -3.09
C GLY A 217 9.26 24.94 -2.88
N ASP A 218 8.91 23.92 -3.67
CA ASP A 218 9.76 22.75 -3.87
C ASP A 218 10.42 22.86 -5.25
N PRO A 219 11.72 23.21 -5.32
CA PRO A 219 12.38 23.48 -6.61
C PRO A 219 12.36 22.30 -7.58
N GLU A 220 12.40 21.05 -7.07
CA GLU A 220 12.36 19.85 -7.90
C GLU A 220 10.96 19.70 -8.51
N LEU A 221 9.90 19.74 -7.69
CA LEU A 221 8.53 19.63 -8.20
C LEU A 221 8.15 20.81 -9.09
N ASP A 222 8.56 22.02 -8.75
CA ASP A 222 8.31 23.23 -9.54
C ASP A 222 9.00 23.15 -10.91
N ALA A 223 10.17 22.52 -11.01
CA ALA A 223 10.85 22.29 -12.28
C ALA A 223 10.12 21.27 -13.16
N ILE A 224 9.58 20.21 -12.57
CA ILE A 224 8.80 19.19 -13.27
C ILE A 224 7.51 19.79 -13.81
N CYS A 225 6.76 20.50 -12.96
CA CYS A 225 5.52 21.16 -13.34
C CYS A 225 5.72 22.17 -14.48
N ARG A 226 6.85 22.90 -14.52
CA ARG A 226 7.19 23.83 -15.61
C ARG A 226 7.41 23.15 -16.96
N LYS A 227 7.80 21.87 -16.98
CA LYS A 227 7.90 21.06 -18.21
C LYS A 227 6.54 20.53 -18.69
N GLY A 228 5.47 20.72 -17.90
CA GLY A 228 4.15 20.17 -18.17
C GLY A 228 4.03 18.67 -17.84
N GLU A 229 4.96 18.15 -17.04
CA GLU A 229 4.98 16.76 -16.61
C GLU A 229 4.32 16.58 -15.24
N ASP A 230 3.91 15.35 -14.92
CA ASP A 230 3.30 15.06 -13.63
C ASP A 230 4.36 14.57 -12.62
N PRO A 231 4.58 15.30 -11.52
CA PRO A 231 5.65 14.98 -10.57
C PRO A 231 5.48 13.61 -9.91
N GLY A 232 4.25 13.16 -9.69
CA GLY A 232 4.00 11.84 -9.13
C GLY A 232 4.37 10.72 -10.12
N LEU A 233 4.00 10.87 -11.40
CA LEU A 233 4.36 9.90 -12.44
C LEU A 233 5.87 9.87 -12.71
N GLU A 234 6.53 11.02 -12.73
CA GLU A 234 7.98 11.11 -12.89
C GLU A 234 8.72 10.41 -11.75
N LEU A 235 8.29 10.63 -10.49
CA LEU A 235 8.86 9.95 -9.34
C LEU A 235 8.73 8.42 -9.45
N VAL A 236 7.57 7.92 -9.88
CA VAL A 236 7.38 6.48 -10.08
C VAL A 236 8.32 5.94 -11.16
N ALA A 237 8.44 6.63 -12.30
CA ALA A 237 9.34 6.22 -13.36
C ALA A 237 10.80 6.18 -12.88
N LYS A 238 11.25 7.22 -12.17
CA LYS A 238 12.59 7.33 -11.60
C LYS A 238 12.87 6.21 -10.59
N ALA A 239 11.96 5.98 -9.64
CA ALA A 239 12.09 4.93 -8.63
C ALA A 239 12.08 3.52 -9.26
N TYR A 240 11.20 3.26 -10.23
CA TYR A 240 11.16 1.99 -10.95
C TYR A 240 12.50 1.70 -11.65
N ASN A 241 13.03 2.70 -12.37
CA ASN A 241 14.29 2.56 -13.08
C ASN A 241 15.45 2.30 -12.10
N TYR A 242 15.45 2.95 -10.93
CA TYR A 242 16.47 2.76 -9.91
C TYR A 242 16.47 1.32 -9.37
N ILE A 243 15.29 0.86 -8.94
CA ILE A 243 15.10 -0.49 -8.40
C ILE A 243 15.61 -1.55 -9.39
N HIS A 244 15.21 -1.45 -10.66
CA HIS A 244 15.56 -2.46 -11.67
C HIS A 244 16.99 -2.34 -12.19
N LYS A 245 17.53 -1.14 -12.37
CA LYS A 245 18.90 -0.93 -12.86
C LYS A 245 19.95 -1.44 -11.88
N TYR A 246 19.74 -1.23 -10.59
CA TYR A 246 20.66 -1.65 -9.53
C TYR A 246 20.30 -3.02 -8.91
N GLY A 247 19.31 -3.72 -9.47
CA GLY A 247 18.98 -5.09 -9.09
C GLY A 247 18.36 -5.24 -7.69
N HIS A 248 17.72 -4.18 -7.17
CA HIS A 248 16.98 -4.27 -5.93
C HIS A 248 15.78 -5.22 -6.07
N LYS A 249 15.51 -6.01 -5.02
CA LYS A 249 14.39 -6.97 -5.00
C LYS A 249 13.04 -6.32 -4.73
N SER A 250 13.06 -5.07 -4.24
CA SER A 250 11.90 -4.28 -3.87
C SER A 250 10.88 -4.22 -5.01
N LYS A 251 9.60 -4.35 -4.65
CA LYS A 251 8.50 -4.19 -5.60
C LYS A 251 7.87 -2.81 -5.48
N LEU A 252 7.61 -2.18 -6.61
CA LEU A 252 7.04 -0.84 -6.62
C LEU A 252 5.51 -0.89 -6.63
N MET A 253 4.90 -0.21 -5.66
CA MET A 253 3.46 -0.07 -5.53
C MET A 253 3.04 1.38 -5.73
N VAL A 254 2.04 1.60 -6.57
CA VAL A 254 1.49 2.94 -6.80
C VAL A 254 0.13 3.08 -6.17
N ALA A 255 -0.09 4.18 -5.46
CA ALA A 255 -1.34 4.49 -4.80
C ALA A 255 -1.80 5.93 -5.07
N ALA A 256 -3.01 6.23 -4.58
CA ALA A 256 -3.65 7.54 -4.74
C ALA A 256 -3.82 7.97 -6.21
N ILE A 257 -4.00 7.03 -7.13
CA ILE A 257 -4.24 7.32 -8.55
C ILE A 257 -5.53 8.13 -8.72
N ARG A 258 -5.51 9.19 -9.55
CA ARG A 258 -6.62 10.15 -9.66
C ARG A 258 -7.49 9.92 -10.91
N ASN A 259 -6.91 9.43 -11.99
CA ASN A 259 -7.60 9.23 -13.26
C ASN A 259 -7.09 7.98 -14.00
N LYS A 260 -7.75 7.63 -15.11
CA LYS A 260 -7.35 6.45 -15.91
C LYS A 260 -6.07 6.68 -16.70
N GLN A 261 -5.79 7.91 -17.12
CA GLN A 261 -4.61 8.27 -17.89
C GLN A 261 -3.32 7.99 -17.12
N ASP A 262 -3.34 8.20 -15.81
CA ASP A 262 -2.26 7.80 -14.89
C ASP A 262 -1.95 6.30 -15.01
N ILE A 263 -2.98 5.46 -15.06
CA ILE A 263 -2.84 3.99 -15.13
C ILE A 263 -2.13 3.60 -16.42
N PHE A 264 -2.51 4.20 -17.55
CA PHE A 264 -1.87 3.95 -18.83
C PHE A 264 -0.39 4.37 -18.82
N SER A 265 -0.06 5.44 -18.10
CA SER A 265 1.32 5.92 -17.95
C SER A 265 2.16 5.01 -17.05
N LEU A 266 1.51 4.24 -16.17
CA LEU A 266 2.13 3.37 -15.17
C LEU A 266 2.11 1.88 -15.57
N LEU A 267 1.67 1.55 -16.79
CA LEU A 267 1.65 0.17 -17.27
C LEU A 267 3.04 -0.45 -17.22
N GLY A 268 3.18 -1.50 -16.40
CA GLY A 268 4.43 -2.23 -16.17
C GLY A 268 4.97 -2.16 -14.74
N VAL A 269 4.36 -1.33 -13.87
CA VAL A 269 4.65 -1.32 -12.42
C VAL A 269 4.18 -2.62 -11.74
N ASP A 270 4.79 -2.99 -10.61
CA ASP A 270 4.51 -4.28 -9.96
C ASP A 270 3.10 -4.34 -9.32
N TYR A 271 2.69 -3.26 -8.62
CA TYR A 271 1.41 -3.20 -7.88
C TYR A 271 0.69 -1.85 -8.07
N MET A 272 -0.65 -1.87 -8.13
CA MET A 272 -1.47 -0.65 -8.07
C MET A 272 -2.61 -0.77 -7.04
N ILE A 273 -2.77 0.26 -6.21
CA ILE A 273 -3.96 0.47 -5.38
C ILE A 273 -4.89 1.42 -6.14
N LEU A 274 -6.04 0.91 -6.57
CA LEU A 274 -7.03 1.66 -7.34
C LEU A 274 -8.31 1.91 -6.53
N PRO A 275 -8.85 3.14 -6.51
CA PRO A 275 -10.15 3.41 -5.89
C PRO A 275 -11.29 2.81 -6.74
N LEU A 276 -12.40 2.47 -6.08
CA LEU A 276 -13.56 1.82 -6.71
C LEU A 276 -14.09 2.57 -7.94
N LYS A 277 -14.17 3.90 -7.86
CA LYS A 277 -14.62 4.76 -8.97
C LYS A 277 -13.76 4.57 -10.23
N ILE A 278 -12.45 4.40 -10.08
CA ILE A 278 -11.54 4.17 -11.20
C ILE A 278 -11.74 2.77 -11.77
N LEU A 279 -11.88 1.74 -10.93
CA LEU A 279 -12.16 0.38 -11.40
C LEU A 279 -13.49 0.28 -12.16
N GLN A 280 -14.54 0.90 -11.63
CA GLN A 280 -15.85 0.96 -12.31
C GLN A 280 -15.70 1.62 -13.66
N SER A 281 -15.05 2.77 -13.69
CA SER A 281 -14.84 3.48 -14.94
C SER A 281 -14.02 2.65 -15.92
N LEU A 282 -12.96 1.95 -15.50
CA LEU A 282 -12.16 1.06 -16.36
C LEU A 282 -12.97 -0.13 -16.92
N LYS A 283 -13.91 -0.66 -16.14
CA LYS A 283 -14.81 -1.73 -16.59
C LYS A 283 -15.81 -1.24 -17.64
N GLU A 284 -16.26 0.00 -17.52
CA GLU A 284 -17.20 0.63 -18.44
C GLU A 284 -16.52 1.12 -19.74
N SER A 285 -15.21 1.37 -19.73
CA SER A 285 -14.48 1.70 -20.95
C SER A 285 -14.17 0.46 -21.78
N ILE A 286 -14.57 0.52 -23.06
CA ILE A 286 -14.18 -0.44 -24.08
C ILE A 286 -12.98 0.15 -24.81
N THR A 287 -11.89 -0.61 -24.92
CA THR A 287 -10.72 -0.18 -25.69
C THR A 287 -10.64 -1.01 -26.97
N TYR A 288 -10.59 -0.33 -28.11
CA TYR A 288 -10.33 -0.97 -29.39
C TYR A 288 -8.81 -1.09 -29.60
N PRO A 289 -8.32 -2.19 -30.21
CA PRO A 289 -6.88 -2.43 -30.41
C PRO A 289 -6.14 -1.28 -31.12
N ASP A 290 -6.86 -0.49 -31.91
CA ASP A 290 -6.31 0.52 -32.83
C ASP A 290 -6.43 1.97 -32.30
N GLU A 291 -6.92 2.19 -31.07
CA GLU A 291 -7.04 3.54 -30.52
C GLU A 291 -5.70 4.10 -29.99
N LYS A 292 -5.58 5.44 -30.10
CA LYS A 292 -4.42 6.27 -29.69
C LYS A 292 -3.97 6.10 -28.22
N TYR A 293 -4.79 5.45 -27.38
CA TYR A 293 -4.45 4.97 -26.04
C TYR A 293 -4.21 3.47 -26.08
N SER A 294 -3.22 3.05 -26.86
CA SER A 294 -2.78 1.66 -26.87
C SER A 294 -2.20 1.32 -25.49
N PHE A 295 -2.56 0.16 -24.96
CA PHE A 295 -1.95 -0.42 -23.77
C PHE A 295 -0.48 -0.72 -24.07
N VAL A 296 0.35 0.30 -24.12
CA VAL A 296 1.79 0.17 -24.35
C VAL A 296 2.44 0.21 -23.00
N ARG A 297 3.15 -0.86 -22.66
CA ARG A 297 3.96 -0.93 -21.45
C ARG A 297 4.95 0.25 -21.46
N LYS A 298 4.88 1.09 -20.43
CA LYS A 298 5.74 2.27 -20.25
C LYS A 298 6.95 1.97 -19.37
N LEU A 299 6.78 1.07 -18.40
CA LEU A 299 7.81 0.69 -17.44
C LEU A 299 8.26 -0.75 -17.71
N SER A 300 9.55 -0.95 -18.00
CA SER A 300 10.12 -2.27 -18.23
C SER A 300 11.54 -2.39 -17.67
N PRO A 301 11.98 -3.60 -17.27
CA PRO A 301 13.36 -3.80 -16.84
C PRO A 301 14.39 -3.41 -17.91
N SER A 302 14.09 -3.65 -19.19
CA SER A 302 14.98 -3.28 -20.30
C SER A 302 15.16 -1.77 -20.42
N SER A 303 14.09 -0.97 -20.27
CA SER A 303 14.17 0.49 -20.30
C SER A 303 14.87 1.07 -19.07
N ALA A 304 14.84 0.36 -17.93
CA ALA A 304 15.53 0.78 -16.72
C ALA A 304 17.05 0.81 -16.89
N MET A 305 17.63 -0.13 -17.64
CA MET A 305 19.09 -0.22 -17.84
C MET A 305 19.67 1.03 -18.51
N THR A 306 18.90 1.67 -19.39
CA THR A 306 19.31 2.87 -20.14
C THR A 306 19.15 4.17 -19.34
N TYR A 307 18.49 4.16 -18.17
CA TYR A 307 18.27 5.37 -17.39
C TYR A 307 19.56 5.83 -16.69
N ASN A 308 19.90 7.11 -16.78
CA ASN A 308 21.12 7.65 -16.18
C ASN A 308 20.79 8.39 -14.88
N PHE A 309 21.39 7.92 -13.79
CA PHE A 309 21.32 8.57 -12.48
C PHE A 309 22.56 9.43 -12.26
N SER A 310 22.41 10.57 -11.57
CA SER A 310 23.52 11.41 -11.15
C SER A 310 24.28 10.77 -9.99
N GLN A 311 25.52 11.21 -9.72
CA GLN A 311 26.29 10.70 -8.57
C GLN A 311 25.63 11.04 -7.23
N GLU A 312 24.92 12.16 -7.16
CA GLU A 312 24.16 12.60 -5.98
C GLU A 312 22.96 11.67 -5.68
N GLU A 313 22.43 11.01 -6.71
CA GLU A 313 21.32 10.05 -6.59
C GLU A 313 21.76 8.65 -6.21
N LEU A 314 23.06 8.34 -6.33
CA LEU A 314 23.65 7.02 -6.09
C LEU A 314 24.37 6.92 -4.74
N VAL A 315 24.12 7.86 -3.85
CA VAL A 315 24.70 7.87 -2.52
C VAL A 315 24.13 6.75 -1.65
N ASN A 316 24.95 6.28 -0.71
CA ASN A 316 24.44 5.54 0.44
C ASN A 316 23.82 6.58 1.38
N TRP A 317 22.55 6.40 1.71
CA TRP A 317 21.84 7.35 2.55
C TRP A 317 22.26 7.20 4.02
N ASP A 318 22.45 8.32 4.68
CA ASP A 318 22.48 8.45 6.14
C ASP A 318 21.36 9.43 6.56
N GLU A 319 21.11 9.57 7.87
CA GLU A 319 20.02 10.41 8.36
C GLU A 319 20.12 11.87 7.89
N ALA A 320 21.34 12.42 7.86
CA ALA A 320 21.59 13.80 7.52
C ALA A 320 21.36 14.06 6.02
N SER A 321 21.97 13.26 5.16
CA SER A 321 21.82 13.32 3.70
C SER A 321 20.38 13.04 3.28
N PHE A 322 19.72 12.05 3.89
CA PHE A 322 18.31 11.73 3.65
C PHE A 322 17.40 12.91 4.00
N SER A 323 17.55 13.45 5.22
CA SER A 323 16.73 14.58 5.68
C SER A 323 16.95 15.83 4.84
N SER A 324 18.19 16.08 4.41
CA SER A 324 18.50 17.20 3.50
C SER A 324 17.87 17.01 2.12
N ALA A 325 17.87 15.80 1.58
CA ALA A 325 17.45 15.53 0.20
C ALA A 325 15.94 15.37 0.01
N MET A 326 15.15 15.08 1.07
CA MET A 326 13.71 14.82 0.94
C MET A 326 12.90 15.95 0.27
N GLY A 327 13.38 17.20 0.32
CA GLY A 327 12.65 18.36 -0.19
C GLY A 327 11.46 18.78 0.71
N PRO A 328 10.99 20.04 0.58
CA PRO A 328 9.92 20.58 1.42
C PRO A 328 8.57 19.89 1.20
N ALA A 329 8.19 19.56 -0.03
CA ALA A 329 6.90 18.93 -0.32
C ALA A 329 6.79 17.56 0.35
N SER A 330 7.85 16.76 0.25
CA SER A 330 7.90 15.42 0.86
C SER A 330 7.81 15.49 2.38
N LYS A 331 8.47 16.47 3.01
CA LYS A 331 8.44 16.66 4.47
C LYS A 331 7.04 17.03 4.94
N GLU A 332 6.40 17.98 4.27
CA GLU A 332 5.04 18.43 4.60
C GLU A 332 4.02 17.31 4.41
N LEU A 333 4.04 16.63 3.25
CA LEU A 333 3.16 15.51 2.95
C LEU A 333 3.32 14.35 3.94
N LEU A 334 4.56 14.07 4.35
CA LEU A 334 4.85 13.03 5.34
C LEU A 334 4.35 13.42 6.73
N ALA A 335 4.59 14.65 7.18
CA ALA A 335 4.11 15.13 8.48
C ALA A 335 2.57 15.10 8.54
N ALA A 336 1.90 15.66 7.54
CA ALA A 336 0.44 15.73 7.49
C ALA A 336 -0.22 14.34 7.45
N VAL A 337 0.35 13.39 6.71
CA VAL A 337 -0.21 12.02 6.67
C VAL A 337 0.00 11.29 7.99
N LEU A 338 1.16 11.43 8.62
CA LEU A 338 1.44 10.77 9.90
C LEU A 338 0.49 11.25 10.98
N GLU A 339 0.26 12.55 11.06
CA GLU A 339 -0.75 13.13 11.97
C GLU A 339 -2.15 12.60 11.65
N GLY A 340 -2.54 12.59 10.37
CA GLY A 340 -3.84 12.08 9.95
C GLY A 340 -4.08 10.61 10.34
N TYR A 341 -3.06 9.76 10.21
CA TYR A 341 -3.12 8.35 10.57
C TYR A 341 -3.09 8.13 12.08
N ALA A 342 -2.25 8.86 12.81
CA ALA A 342 -2.25 8.85 14.28
C ALA A 342 -3.63 9.25 14.83
N ASN A 343 -4.27 10.26 14.23
CA ASN A 343 -5.62 10.68 14.59
C ASN A 343 -6.66 9.62 14.25
N GLN A 344 -6.54 8.87 13.14
CA GLN A 344 -7.44 7.74 12.89
C GLN A 344 -7.29 6.64 13.94
N THR A 345 -6.06 6.29 14.32
CA THR A 345 -5.81 5.30 15.38
C THR A 345 -6.44 5.73 16.70
N LYS A 346 -6.25 6.99 17.12
CA LYS A 346 -6.92 7.54 18.32
C LYS A 346 -8.44 7.43 18.24
N ARG A 347 -9.04 7.71 17.09
CA ARG A 347 -10.50 7.58 16.90
C ARG A 347 -10.97 6.12 17.00
N VAL A 348 -10.16 5.15 16.59
CA VAL A 348 -10.47 3.72 16.80
C VAL A 348 -10.44 3.42 18.30
N GLU A 349 -9.38 3.85 19.00
CA GLU A 349 -9.24 3.66 20.45
C GLU A 349 -10.40 4.30 21.22
N GLU A 350 -10.81 5.52 20.86
CA GLU A 350 -11.98 6.21 21.44
C GLU A 350 -13.29 5.46 21.19
N LEU A 351 -13.45 4.88 20.01
CA LEU A 351 -14.64 4.10 19.67
C LEU A 351 -14.66 2.78 20.46
N PHE A 352 -13.51 2.12 20.56
CA PHE A 352 -13.35 0.91 21.36
C PHE A 352 -13.63 1.18 22.84
N GLY A 353 -13.14 2.30 23.38
CA GLY A 353 -13.45 2.73 24.75
C GLY A 353 -14.92 3.12 24.99
N LYS A 354 -15.74 3.30 23.95
CA LYS A 354 -17.20 3.47 24.06
C LYS A 354 -17.96 2.15 23.99
N ILE A 355 -17.40 1.17 23.29
CA ILE A 355 -17.95 -0.18 23.16
C ILE A 355 -17.57 -1.04 24.38
N TRP A 356 -16.41 -0.76 24.98
CA TRP A 356 -15.81 -1.51 26.07
C TRP A 356 -15.56 -0.61 27.31
N PRO A 357 -15.87 -1.06 28.55
CA PRO A 357 -16.40 -2.37 28.89
C PRO A 357 -17.87 -2.53 28.45
N PRO A 358 -18.32 -3.76 28.12
CA PRO A 358 -19.72 -4.03 27.88
C PRO A 358 -20.52 -3.63 29.12
N PRO A 359 -21.80 -3.24 28.98
CA PRO A 359 -22.62 -2.72 30.10
C PRO A 359 -22.78 -3.68 31.30
N ASN A 360 -22.26 -4.91 31.23
CA ASN A 360 -22.34 -5.95 32.26
C ASN A 360 -20.96 -6.47 32.73
N VAL A 361 -19.86 -5.73 32.51
CA VAL A 361 -18.50 -6.08 32.99
C VAL A 361 -17.97 -5.01 33.94
#